data_AF-A0A382GJS8-F1
#
_entry.id   AF-A0A382GJS8-F1
#
_cell.length_a   1.000
_cell.length_b   1.000
_cell.length_c   1.000
_cell.angle_alpha   90.00
_cell.angle_beta   90.00
_cell.angle_gamma   90.00
#
_symmetry.space_group_name_H-M   'P 1'
#
loop_
_entity.id
_entity.type
_entity.pdbx_description
1 polymer ?
#
loop_
_entity_poly.entity_id
_entity_poly.type
_entity_poly.pdbx_seq_one_letter_code
_entity_poly.pdbx_strand_id
1 'polypeptide(L)'
;MKQKFYILIIVGFIVVSCDQKKITSSNQTEFSYKNYILNDDGTIQNTEISINDFKPAKDCKTCHEDHYNEWSGSMHAYSMRDPIFFSGWNKEQLKRQDTGERFCIQCHNPAAFVSGINLAGITTAEELAASDHPEVIKEGIGCTICHNITELSQTVHTNNSIAASAVFKMNPGDGVFYGSIKNPQPNEYHESRYNPIFSRSEACLPCHDMTVRGV
;
A
#
# COMPACT_ATOMS: atom_id res chain seq x y z
N MET A 1 21.41 -52.69 -60.50
CA MET A 1 21.36 -51.25 -60.14
C MET A 1 20.58 -51.11 -58.84
N LYS A 2 21.24 -50.84 -57.71
CA LYS A 2 20.58 -50.69 -56.41
C LYS A 2 20.31 -49.20 -56.17
N GLN A 3 19.03 -48.83 -56.15
CA GLN A 3 18.54 -47.46 -55.98
C GLN A 3 18.64 -47.09 -54.49
N LYS A 4 19.44 -46.08 -54.15
CA LYS A 4 19.56 -45.58 -52.77
C LYS A 4 18.42 -44.58 -52.52
N PHE A 5 17.53 -44.91 -51.58
CA PHE A 5 16.55 -43.96 -51.04
C PHE A 5 17.23 -43.14 -49.95
N TYR A 6 17.25 -41.82 -50.09
CA TYR A 6 17.63 -40.90 -49.02
C TYR A 6 16.35 -40.44 -48.31
N ILE A 7 16.24 -40.77 -47.02
CA ILE A 7 15.19 -40.24 -46.14
C ILE A 7 15.71 -38.92 -45.57
N LEU A 8 15.12 -37.81 -46.01
CA LEU A 8 15.36 -36.49 -45.44
C LEU A 8 14.53 -36.37 -44.15
N ILE A 9 15.17 -36.42 -42.98
CA ILE A 9 14.50 -36.17 -41.70
C ILE A 9 14.42 -34.65 -41.52
N ILE A 10 13.25 -34.07 -41.80
CA ILE A 10 12.94 -32.69 -41.45
C ILE A 10 12.58 -32.67 -39.97
N VAL A 11 13.52 -32.23 -39.12
CA VAL A 11 13.27 -31.95 -37.71
C VAL A 11 12.47 -30.64 -37.66
N GLY A 12 11.15 -30.75 -37.58
CA GLY A 12 10.27 -29.62 -37.35
C GLY A 12 10.46 -29.10 -35.93
N PHE A 13 11.16 -27.97 -35.78
CA PHE A 13 11.11 -27.17 -34.56
C PHE A 13 9.70 -26.61 -34.42
N ILE A 14 8.87 -27.25 -33.59
CA ILE A 14 7.62 -26.67 -33.11
C ILE A 14 8.00 -25.57 -32.12
N VAL A 15 8.17 -24.35 -32.63
CA VAL A 15 8.14 -23.14 -31.80
C VAL A 15 6.70 -23.00 -31.32
N VAL A 16 6.43 -23.52 -30.12
CA VAL A 16 5.24 -23.16 -29.36
C VAL A 16 5.42 -21.69 -28.97
N SER A 17 4.95 -20.80 -29.83
CA SER A 17 4.76 -19.40 -29.51
C SER A 17 3.70 -19.36 -28.41
N CYS A 18 4.11 -19.09 -27.16
CA CYS A 18 3.18 -18.69 -26.12
C CYS A 18 2.54 -17.37 -26.56
N ASP A 19 1.36 -17.46 -27.16
CA ASP A 19 0.46 -16.35 -27.31
C ASP A 19 0.11 -15.90 -25.88
N GLN A 20 0.76 -14.85 -25.41
CA GLN A 20 0.30 -14.13 -24.24
C GLN A 20 -1.08 -13.59 -24.60
N LYS A 21 -2.11 -14.40 -24.36
CA LYS A 21 -3.44 -13.89 -24.10
C LYS A 21 -3.25 -12.87 -22.98
N LYS A 22 -3.15 -11.60 -23.39
CA LYS A 22 -3.60 -10.48 -22.57
C LYS A 22 -4.95 -10.93 -22.07
N ILE A 23 -5.00 -11.24 -20.77
CA ILE A 23 -6.25 -11.31 -20.05
C ILE A 23 -6.76 -9.87 -20.13
N THR A 24 -7.49 -9.58 -21.20
CA THR A 24 -8.37 -8.43 -21.27
C THR A 24 -9.34 -8.62 -20.12
N SER A 25 -9.16 -7.80 -19.09
CA SER A 25 -9.99 -7.73 -17.91
C SER A 25 -11.41 -7.35 -18.33
N SER A 26 -12.23 -8.33 -18.68
CA SER A 26 -13.66 -8.12 -18.81
C SER A 26 -14.24 -7.97 -17.40
N ASN A 27 -14.81 -6.79 -17.14
CA ASN A 27 -15.46 -6.33 -15.90
C ASN A 27 -14.53 -5.96 -14.73
N GLN A 28 -13.63 -5.00 -14.91
CA GLN A 28 -13.22 -4.18 -13.77
C GLN A 28 -14.36 -3.21 -13.45
N THR A 29 -15.07 -3.46 -12.35
CA THR A 29 -15.82 -2.39 -11.69
C THR A 29 -14.81 -1.31 -11.34
N GLU A 30 -14.88 -0.17 -12.03
CA GLU A 30 -14.01 0.97 -11.76
C GLU A 30 -14.38 1.51 -10.36
N PHE A 31 -13.45 1.36 -9.42
CA PHE A 31 -13.60 1.90 -8.07
C PHE A 31 -13.01 3.31 -8.04
N SER A 32 -13.67 4.26 -7.38
CA SER A 32 -13.13 5.61 -7.22
C SER A 32 -11.81 5.58 -6.43
N TYR A 33 -10.97 6.58 -6.66
CA TYR A 33 -9.84 6.89 -5.78
C TYR A 33 -9.65 8.40 -5.71
N LYS A 34 -9.08 8.87 -4.61
CA LYS A 34 -8.71 10.26 -4.39
C LYS A 34 -7.31 10.52 -4.94
N ASN A 35 -7.12 11.67 -5.56
CA ASN A 35 -5.85 12.07 -6.18
C ASN A 35 -4.94 12.78 -5.18
N TYR A 36 -3.64 12.55 -5.32
CA TYR A 36 -2.60 13.37 -4.71
C TYR A 36 -1.38 13.45 -5.63
N ILE A 37 -0.60 14.52 -5.50
CA ILE A 37 0.57 14.80 -6.33
C ILE A 37 1.77 14.96 -5.38
N LEU A 38 2.88 14.33 -5.74
CA LEU A 38 4.14 14.43 -5.02
C LEU A 38 5.05 15.47 -5.69
N ASN A 39 5.80 16.20 -4.87
CA ASN A 39 6.97 16.97 -5.30
C ASN A 39 8.15 16.02 -5.57
N ASP A 40 9.21 16.53 -6.20
CA ASP A 40 10.43 15.76 -6.52
C ASP A 40 11.17 15.25 -5.27
N ASP A 41 10.95 15.87 -4.10
CA ASP A 41 11.49 15.46 -2.80
C ASP A 41 10.60 14.40 -2.08
N GLY A 42 9.47 14.04 -2.67
CA GLY A 42 8.51 13.08 -2.11
C GLY A 42 7.54 13.67 -1.08
N THR A 43 7.52 14.98 -0.90
CA THR A 43 6.45 15.66 -0.12
C THR A 43 5.17 15.78 -0.94
N ILE A 44 4.02 15.94 -0.27
CA ILE A 44 2.73 16.15 -0.94
C ILE A 44 2.64 17.59 -1.44
N GLN A 45 2.50 17.77 -2.76
CA GLN A 45 2.22 19.06 -3.38
C GLN A 45 0.74 19.44 -3.22
N ASN A 46 -0.15 18.48 -3.48
CA ASN A 46 -1.60 18.63 -3.39
C ASN A 46 -2.24 17.25 -3.10
N THR A 47 -3.33 17.22 -2.35
CA THR A 47 -4.06 15.97 -2.05
C THR A 47 -5.55 16.24 -1.83
N GLU A 48 -6.38 15.33 -2.33
CA GLU A 48 -7.82 15.25 -2.02
C GLU A 48 -8.08 14.49 -0.71
N ILE A 49 -7.05 13.88 -0.10
CA ILE A 49 -7.17 13.03 1.07
C ILE A 49 -6.90 13.85 2.34
N SER A 50 -7.88 13.87 3.24
CA SER A 50 -7.74 14.43 4.58
C SER A 50 -7.41 13.36 5.60
N ILE A 51 -6.69 13.71 6.66
CA ILE A 51 -6.51 12.78 7.79
C ILE A 51 -7.83 12.34 8.42
N ASN A 52 -8.87 13.17 8.32
CA ASN A 52 -10.21 12.88 8.86
C ASN A 52 -11.00 11.89 8.00
N ASP A 53 -10.52 11.55 6.81
CA ASP A 53 -11.11 10.53 5.96
C ASP A 53 -10.86 9.12 6.51
N PHE A 54 -9.83 8.96 7.35
CA PHE A 54 -9.47 7.70 8.01
C PHE A 54 -10.18 7.54 9.35
N LYS A 55 -10.37 6.28 9.76
CA LYS A 55 -11.03 5.91 11.02
C LYS A 55 -10.06 5.13 11.91
N PRO A 56 -9.94 5.48 13.19
CA PRO A 56 -9.15 4.71 14.14
C PRO A 56 -9.60 3.25 14.17
N ALA A 57 -8.65 2.31 14.30
CA ALA A 57 -8.97 0.88 14.34
C ALA A 57 -9.92 0.49 15.49
N LYS A 58 -9.89 1.25 16.60
CA LYS A 58 -10.82 1.05 17.73
C LYS A 58 -12.29 1.20 17.34
N ASP A 59 -12.60 1.98 16.29
CA ASP A 59 -13.98 2.15 15.80
C ASP A 59 -14.46 0.86 15.10
N CYS A 60 -13.55 0.05 14.57
CA CYS A 60 -13.84 -1.24 13.96
C CYS A 60 -14.07 -2.35 15.01
N LYS A 61 -13.46 -2.22 16.19
CA LYS A 61 -13.46 -3.25 17.24
C LYS A 61 -14.85 -3.70 17.66
N THR A 62 -15.83 -2.78 17.71
CA THR A 62 -17.18 -3.09 18.18
C THR A 62 -17.88 -4.19 17.37
N CYS A 63 -17.62 -4.26 16.06
CA CYS A 63 -18.22 -5.26 15.17
C CYS A 63 -17.21 -6.30 14.66
N HIS A 64 -15.91 -5.97 14.68
CA HIS A 64 -14.81 -6.80 14.18
C HIS A 64 -13.77 -7.07 15.28
N GLU A 65 -14.23 -7.52 16.45
CA GLU A 65 -13.38 -7.69 17.63
C GLU A 65 -12.21 -8.65 17.39
N ASP A 66 -12.46 -9.82 16.80
CA ASP A 66 -11.41 -10.81 16.53
C ASP A 66 -10.32 -10.24 15.60
N HIS A 67 -10.73 -9.61 14.50
CA HIS A 67 -9.79 -8.98 13.55
C HIS A 67 -9.04 -7.81 14.17
N TYR A 68 -9.70 -7.02 15.02
CA TYR A 68 -9.03 -5.97 15.78
C TYR A 68 -7.96 -6.56 16.70
N ASN A 69 -8.28 -7.63 17.43
CA ASN A 69 -7.34 -8.27 18.35
C ASN A 69 -6.12 -8.85 17.59
N GLU A 70 -6.35 -9.51 16.45
CA GLU A 70 -5.29 -9.98 15.55
C GLU A 70 -4.42 -8.84 15.02
N TRP A 71 -5.05 -7.78 14.50
CA TRP A 71 -4.34 -6.58 14.03
C TRP A 71 -3.53 -5.93 15.15
N SER A 72 -4.08 -5.80 16.35
CA SER A 72 -3.45 -5.10 17.48
C SER A 72 -2.14 -5.73 17.93
N GLY A 73 -1.97 -7.04 17.70
CA GLY A 73 -0.72 -7.77 17.97
C GLY A 73 0.23 -7.86 16.77
N SER A 74 -0.10 -7.25 15.64
CA SER A 74 0.68 -7.34 14.40
C SER A 74 1.73 -6.24 14.27
N MET A 75 2.70 -6.44 13.36
CA MET A 75 3.68 -5.41 13.02
C MET A 75 3.05 -4.18 12.33
N HIS A 76 1.85 -4.31 11.74
CA HIS A 76 1.12 -3.17 11.18
C HIS A 76 0.67 -2.19 12.29
N ALA A 77 0.04 -2.70 13.34
CA ALA A 77 -0.34 -1.88 14.51
C ALA A 77 0.88 -1.39 15.32
N TYR A 78 2.04 -2.02 15.13
CA TYR A 78 3.30 -1.65 15.78
C TYR A 78 4.18 -0.71 14.93
N SER A 79 3.79 -0.40 13.69
CA SER A 79 4.58 0.36 12.71
C SER A 79 5.06 1.73 13.19
N MET A 80 4.29 2.38 14.08
CA MET A 80 4.60 3.67 14.70
C MET A 80 4.82 3.58 16.23
N ARG A 81 5.08 2.36 16.73
CA ARG A 81 5.39 2.10 18.15
C ARG A 81 6.75 1.42 18.34
N ASP A 82 7.37 0.97 17.25
CA ASP A 82 8.65 0.28 17.29
C ASP A 82 9.83 1.24 17.59
N PRO A 83 10.52 1.11 18.73
CA PRO A 83 11.69 1.94 19.05
C PRO A 83 12.85 1.71 18.08
N ILE A 84 12.96 0.54 17.43
CA ILE A 84 13.99 0.28 16.42
C ILE A 84 13.70 1.12 15.17
N PHE A 85 12.43 1.19 14.76
CA PHE A 85 12.00 2.09 13.70
C PHE A 85 12.38 3.54 13.99
N PHE A 86 12.02 4.07 15.17
CA PHE A 86 12.34 5.45 15.54
C PHE A 86 13.86 5.72 15.52
N SER A 87 14.68 4.79 15.99
CA SER A 87 16.15 4.92 15.93
C SER A 87 16.65 5.06 14.48
N GLY A 88 16.17 4.22 13.57
CA GLY A 88 16.54 4.27 12.15
C GLY A 88 16.00 5.53 11.46
N TRP A 89 14.73 5.86 11.71
CA TRP A 89 14.05 7.02 11.14
C TRP A 89 14.73 8.33 11.56
N ASN A 90 15.03 8.51 12.84
CA ASN A 90 15.74 9.68 13.35
C ASN A 90 17.13 9.84 12.69
N LYS A 91 17.86 8.74 12.51
CA LYS A 91 19.16 8.77 11.84
C LYS A 91 19.05 9.20 10.38
N GLU A 92 18.05 8.71 9.66
CA GLU A 92 17.84 9.11 8.26
C GLU A 92 17.34 10.55 8.15
N GLN A 93 16.47 11.02 9.05
CA GLN A 93 16.08 12.43 9.12
C GLN A 93 17.28 13.37 9.33
N LEU A 94 18.21 13.01 10.23
CA LEU A 94 19.44 13.79 10.45
C LEU A 94 20.36 13.81 9.22
N LYS A 95 20.43 12.68 8.51
CA LYS A 95 21.29 12.53 7.32
C LYS A 95 20.68 13.16 6.06
N ARG A 96 19.35 13.20 5.98
CA ARG A 96 18.56 13.64 4.82
C ARG A 96 17.35 14.43 5.30
N GLN A 97 17.58 15.70 5.63
CA GLN A 97 16.55 16.55 6.21
C GLN A 97 15.32 16.72 5.30
N ASP A 98 15.52 16.73 3.99
CA ASP A 98 14.44 16.97 3.03
C ASP A 98 13.61 15.72 2.69
N THR A 99 14.22 14.52 2.72
CA THR A 99 13.59 13.29 2.19
C THR A 99 13.47 12.16 3.22
N GLY A 100 14.33 12.14 4.24
CA GLY A 100 14.44 11.03 5.19
C GLY A 100 13.19 10.82 6.04
N GLU A 101 12.43 11.89 6.28
CA GLU A 101 11.18 11.79 7.03
C GLU A 101 10.10 11.06 6.19
N ARG A 102 9.77 11.62 5.02
CA ARG A 102 8.72 11.09 4.14
C ARG A 102 9.03 9.68 3.63
N PHE A 103 10.29 9.39 3.36
CA PHE A 103 10.72 8.09 2.84
C PHE A 103 10.29 6.91 3.71
N CYS A 104 10.41 7.05 5.03
CA CYS A 104 10.00 6.02 5.98
C CYS A 104 8.47 6.03 6.19
N ILE A 105 7.89 7.22 6.27
CA ILE A 105 6.47 7.43 6.58
C ILE A 105 5.54 6.96 5.47
N GLN A 106 5.97 6.97 4.21
CA GLN A 106 5.15 6.45 3.11
C GLN A 106 4.67 5.00 3.33
N CYS A 107 5.43 4.20 4.09
CA CYS A 107 5.10 2.82 4.42
C CYS A 107 4.60 2.65 5.87
N HIS A 108 5.23 3.35 6.82
CA HIS A 108 4.96 3.17 8.26
C HIS A 108 3.76 3.97 8.76
N ASN A 109 3.39 5.05 8.07
CA ASN A 109 2.17 5.80 8.38
C ASN A 109 1.54 6.36 7.09
N PRO A 110 0.95 5.49 6.24
CA PRO A 110 0.44 5.90 4.94
C PRO A 110 -0.65 6.98 5.04
N ALA A 111 -1.44 7.01 6.11
CA ALA A 111 -2.41 8.08 6.37
C ALA A 111 -1.72 9.44 6.50
N ALA A 112 -0.65 9.55 7.31
CA ALA A 112 0.12 10.79 7.44
C ALA A 112 0.83 11.15 6.12
N PHE A 113 1.29 10.15 5.36
CA PHE A 113 1.90 10.37 4.05
C PHE A 113 0.92 11.00 3.05
N VAL A 114 -0.19 10.32 2.73
CA VAL A 114 -1.10 10.76 1.66
C VAL A 114 -1.92 12.00 2.03
N SER A 115 -2.08 12.29 3.33
CA SER A 115 -2.71 13.54 3.81
C SER A 115 -1.73 14.71 3.95
N GLY A 116 -0.44 14.51 3.68
CA GLY A 116 0.57 15.56 3.74
C GLY A 116 0.96 16.00 5.16
N ILE A 117 0.56 15.26 6.20
CA ILE A 117 0.93 15.58 7.58
C ILE A 117 2.40 15.22 7.81
N ASN A 118 3.23 16.24 8.08
CA ASN A 118 4.64 16.07 8.44
C ASN A 118 4.76 15.62 9.91
N LEU A 119 5.51 14.55 10.16
CA LEU A 119 5.78 14.04 11.52
C LEU A 119 7.23 14.31 11.96
N ALA A 120 7.98 15.11 11.18
CA ALA A 120 9.28 15.62 11.59
C ALA A 120 9.18 16.26 12.98
N GLY A 121 10.13 15.92 13.85
CA GLY A 121 10.16 16.37 15.24
C GLY A 121 9.63 15.35 16.23
N ILE A 122 8.81 14.38 15.81
CA ILE A 122 8.48 13.23 16.65
C ILE A 122 9.66 12.26 16.60
N THR A 123 10.29 12.02 17.75
CA THR A 123 11.53 11.25 17.85
C THR A 123 11.37 9.90 18.56
N THR A 124 10.26 9.68 19.27
CA THR A 124 9.98 8.44 20.00
C THR A 124 8.51 8.02 19.91
N ALA A 125 8.25 6.75 20.17
CA ALA A 125 6.89 6.21 20.25
C ALA A 125 6.09 6.85 21.40
N GLU A 126 6.75 7.10 22.53
CA GLU A 126 6.16 7.73 23.71
C GLU A 126 5.76 9.18 23.43
N GLU A 127 6.61 9.92 22.72
CA GLU A 127 6.31 11.28 22.26
C GLU A 127 5.10 11.30 21.31
N LEU A 128 5.06 10.38 20.34
CA LEU A 128 3.91 10.27 19.45
C LEU A 128 2.63 9.94 20.23
N ALA A 129 2.70 8.99 21.17
CA ALA A 129 1.57 8.58 21.98
C ALA A 129 1.04 9.74 22.85
N ALA A 130 1.94 10.56 23.40
CA ALA A 130 1.61 11.72 24.23
C ALA A 130 1.20 12.97 23.43
N SER A 131 1.44 13.01 22.11
CA SER A 131 1.11 14.14 21.25
C SER A 131 -0.39 14.34 21.04
N ASP A 132 -0.77 15.49 20.48
CA ASP A 132 -2.16 15.80 20.08
C ASP A 132 -2.53 15.25 18.68
N HIS A 133 -1.66 14.43 18.07
CA HIS A 133 -1.99 13.83 16.78
C HIS A 133 -3.22 12.90 16.88
N PRO A 134 -4.05 12.81 15.82
CA PRO A 134 -5.16 11.87 15.76
C PRO A 134 -4.71 10.42 15.98
N GLU A 135 -5.61 9.58 16.52
CA GLU A 135 -5.31 8.17 16.80
C GLU A 135 -4.86 7.40 15.54
N VAL A 136 -5.42 7.73 14.37
CA VAL A 136 -5.03 7.16 13.07
C VAL A 136 -3.53 7.36 12.76
N ILE A 137 -2.92 8.45 13.26
CA ILE A 137 -1.48 8.67 13.13
C ILE A 137 -0.73 7.83 14.17
N LYS A 138 -1.23 7.79 15.41
CA LYS A 138 -0.57 7.08 16.52
C LYS A 138 -0.53 5.56 16.31
N GLU A 139 -1.50 4.99 15.61
CA GLU A 139 -1.57 3.56 15.31
C GLU A 139 -0.80 3.15 14.03
N GLY A 140 -0.40 4.12 13.19
CA GLY A 140 0.31 3.88 11.95
C GLY A 140 -0.55 3.20 10.89
N ILE A 141 -0.33 1.90 10.66
CA ILE A 141 -1.07 1.11 9.66
C ILE A 141 -2.35 0.55 10.29
N GLY A 142 -3.44 1.33 10.26
CA GLY A 142 -4.77 0.95 10.74
C GLY A 142 -5.65 0.23 9.70
N CYS A 143 -6.87 -0.13 10.10
CA CYS A 143 -7.81 -0.89 9.26
C CYS A 143 -8.16 -0.18 7.94
N THR A 144 -8.38 1.14 7.99
CA THR A 144 -8.75 1.94 6.82
C THR A 144 -7.67 2.01 5.75
N ILE A 145 -6.39 1.87 6.14
CA ILE A 145 -5.27 1.88 5.19
C ILE A 145 -5.44 0.75 4.18
N CYS A 146 -5.77 -0.45 4.66
CA CYS A 146 -5.95 -1.62 3.80
C CYS A 146 -7.34 -1.63 3.15
N HIS A 147 -8.39 -1.34 3.92
CA HIS A 147 -9.77 -1.51 3.47
C HIS A 147 -10.30 -0.38 2.56
N ASN A 148 -9.53 0.68 2.32
CA ASN A 148 -9.86 1.70 1.32
C ASN A 148 -9.00 1.62 0.05
N ILE A 149 -8.16 0.58 -0.13
CA ILE A 149 -7.44 0.37 -1.39
C ILE A 149 -8.42 -0.10 -2.46
N THR A 150 -8.34 0.52 -3.63
CA THR A 150 -9.29 0.29 -4.72
C THR A 150 -8.70 -0.39 -5.94
N GLU A 151 -7.38 -0.24 -6.16
CA GLU A 151 -6.67 -0.83 -7.29
C GLU A 151 -5.40 -1.56 -6.87
N LEU A 152 -4.89 -2.40 -7.78
CA LEU A 152 -3.57 -2.99 -7.61
C LEU A 152 -2.51 -1.89 -7.62
N SER A 153 -1.53 -2.08 -6.77
CA SER A 153 -0.43 -1.15 -6.62
C SER A 153 0.81 -1.63 -7.38
N GLN A 154 1.85 -0.80 -7.38
CA GLN A 154 3.12 -1.07 -8.04
C GLN A 154 4.24 -1.10 -7.01
N THR A 155 5.34 -1.77 -7.35
CA THR A 155 6.60 -1.71 -6.62
C THR A 155 7.05 -0.25 -6.46
N VAL A 156 7.51 0.11 -5.27
CA VAL A 156 8.07 1.44 -5.01
C VAL A 156 9.50 1.51 -5.53
N HIS A 157 9.77 2.48 -6.40
CA HIS A 157 11.09 2.67 -6.99
C HIS A 157 11.70 3.98 -6.52
N THR A 158 12.69 3.88 -5.63
CA THR A 158 13.36 5.04 -5.06
C THR A 158 14.75 5.25 -5.67
N ASN A 159 15.06 6.50 -6.02
CA ASN A 159 16.33 6.89 -6.63
C ASN A 159 17.36 7.33 -5.54
N ASN A 160 18.49 7.94 -5.95
CA ASN A 160 19.55 8.38 -5.05
C ASN A 160 19.13 9.43 -4.00
N SER A 161 18.09 10.22 -4.26
CA SER A 161 17.60 11.24 -3.32
C SER A 161 16.87 10.62 -2.13
N ILE A 162 16.51 9.33 -2.21
CA ILE A 162 15.68 8.67 -1.19
C ILE A 162 14.32 9.38 -1.04
N ALA A 163 13.84 10.06 -2.08
CA ALA A 163 12.52 10.67 -2.08
C ALA A 163 11.42 9.60 -2.01
N ALA A 164 10.38 9.86 -1.22
CA ALA A 164 9.19 9.04 -1.19
C ALA A 164 8.51 9.02 -2.58
N SER A 165 8.01 7.85 -2.98
CA SER A 165 7.46 7.60 -4.31
C SER A 165 6.29 6.60 -4.31
N ALA A 166 5.83 6.17 -3.13
CA ALA A 166 4.71 5.26 -3.01
C ALA A 166 3.43 5.86 -3.62
N VAL A 167 2.76 5.06 -4.44
CA VAL A 167 1.46 5.40 -5.05
C VAL A 167 0.39 4.52 -4.45
N PHE A 168 -0.55 5.14 -3.75
CA PHE A 168 -1.73 4.50 -3.20
C PHE A 168 -2.95 4.88 -4.03
N LYS A 169 -3.68 3.87 -4.50
CA LYS A 169 -5.01 4.03 -5.11
C LYS A 169 -6.04 3.70 -4.04
N MET A 170 -6.55 4.75 -3.39
CA MET A 170 -7.48 4.62 -2.28
C MET A 170 -8.54 5.72 -2.26
N ASN A 171 -9.68 5.44 -1.63
CA ASN A 171 -10.80 6.37 -1.47
C ASN A 171 -11.27 6.44 0.00
N PRO A 172 -10.39 6.79 0.95
CA PRO A 172 -10.81 6.98 2.33
C PRO A 172 -11.90 8.07 2.41
N GLY A 173 -12.84 7.94 3.34
CA GLY A 173 -13.92 8.90 3.54
C GLY A 173 -15.17 8.69 2.65
N ASP A 174 -15.12 7.81 1.64
CA ASP A 174 -16.28 7.51 0.77
C ASP A 174 -17.37 6.68 1.49
N GLY A 175 -17.11 6.20 2.71
CA GLY A 175 -18.04 5.34 3.46
C GLY A 175 -18.12 3.90 2.94
N VAL A 176 -17.23 3.53 2.01
CA VAL A 176 -17.14 2.19 1.42
C VAL A 176 -15.85 1.51 1.87
N PHE A 177 -15.97 0.26 2.31
CA PHE A 177 -14.87 -0.60 2.70
C PHE A 177 -14.83 -1.83 1.80
N TYR A 178 -13.63 -2.20 1.36
CA TYR A 178 -13.43 -3.28 0.39
C TYR A 178 -12.84 -4.53 1.05
N GLY A 179 -13.17 -5.70 0.52
CA GLY A 179 -12.64 -6.97 1.00
C GLY A 179 -12.82 -8.11 0.03
N SER A 180 -12.38 -9.30 0.42
CA SER A 180 -12.42 -10.52 -0.40
C SER A 180 -13.77 -11.25 -0.38
N ILE A 181 -14.73 -10.80 0.43
CA ILE A 181 -16.07 -11.41 0.56
C ILE A 181 -16.95 -10.95 -0.61
N LYS A 182 -17.42 -11.89 -1.44
CA LYS A 182 -18.20 -11.60 -2.66
C LYS A 182 -19.57 -10.97 -2.38
N ASN A 183 -20.25 -11.43 -1.34
CA ASN A 183 -21.59 -10.97 -0.94
C ASN A 183 -21.54 -10.55 0.54
N PRO A 184 -20.92 -9.41 0.85
CA PRO A 184 -20.82 -8.95 2.23
C PRO A 184 -22.21 -8.63 2.78
N GLN A 185 -22.41 -8.88 4.07
CA GLN A 185 -23.69 -8.58 4.71
C GLN A 185 -23.86 -7.05 4.85
N PRO A 186 -25.03 -6.50 4.52
CA PRO A 186 -25.30 -5.08 4.69
C PRO A 186 -25.35 -4.72 6.19
N ASN A 187 -24.99 -3.47 6.49
CA ASN A 187 -25.09 -2.88 7.82
C ASN A 187 -25.30 -1.36 7.68
N GLU A 188 -25.58 -0.67 8.80
CA GLU A 188 -25.90 0.77 8.80
C GLU A 188 -24.66 1.68 9.00
N TYR A 189 -23.48 1.12 9.29
CA TYR A 189 -22.29 1.89 9.64
C TYR A 189 -21.43 2.23 8.42
N HIS A 190 -21.14 1.25 7.56
CA HIS A 190 -20.44 1.48 6.28
C HIS A 190 -20.89 0.49 5.21
N GLU A 191 -20.79 0.90 3.94
CA GLU A 191 -20.99 0.00 2.82
C GLU A 191 -19.79 -0.95 2.71
N SER A 192 -20.05 -2.23 2.48
CA SER A 192 -19.01 -3.24 2.23
C SER A 192 -19.10 -3.71 0.79
N ARG A 193 -17.99 -3.69 0.04
CA ARG A 193 -17.93 -4.15 -1.35
C ARG A 193 -16.87 -5.21 -1.57
N TYR A 194 -17.21 -6.20 -2.38
CA TYR A 194 -16.21 -7.14 -2.89
C TYR A 194 -15.22 -6.41 -3.79
N ASN A 195 -13.92 -6.62 -3.55
CA ASN A 195 -12.87 -6.23 -4.48
C ASN A 195 -11.88 -7.40 -4.64
N PRO A 196 -11.69 -7.95 -5.86
CA PRO A 196 -10.82 -9.10 -6.09
C PRO A 196 -9.34 -8.83 -5.77
N ILE A 197 -8.91 -7.57 -5.63
CA ILE A 197 -7.52 -7.27 -5.23
C ILE A 197 -7.17 -7.79 -3.83
N PHE A 198 -8.14 -8.00 -2.95
CA PHE A 198 -7.90 -8.52 -1.60
C PHE A 198 -7.56 -10.02 -1.58
N SER A 199 -7.49 -10.66 -2.75
CA SER A 199 -6.93 -12.01 -2.95
C SER A 199 -5.59 -11.99 -3.67
N ARG A 200 -4.96 -10.81 -3.77
CA ARG A 200 -3.74 -10.54 -4.54
C ARG A 200 -2.71 -9.84 -3.65
N SER A 201 -1.48 -10.35 -3.62
CA SER A 201 -0.40 -9.73 -2.85
C SER A 201 0.02 -8.39 -3.43
N GLU A 202 -0.32 -8.11 -4.69
CA GLU A 202 0.01 -6.86 -5.37
C GLU A 202 -0.65 -5.61 -4.73
N ALA A 203 -1.68 -5.79 -3.90
CA ALA A 203 -2.24 -4.71 -3.09
C ALA A 203 -1.26 -4.22 -1.99
N CYS A 204 -0.25 -5.02 -1.63
CA CYS A 204 0.70 -4.73 -0.55
C CYS A 204 2.00 -4.06 -1.05
N LEU A 205 2.21 -3.97 -2.37
CA LEU A 205 3.47 -3.50 -2.97
C LEU A 205 3.92 -2.08 -2.56
N PRO A 206 3.04 -1.10 -2.26
CA PRO A 206 3.49 0.23 -1.83
C PRO A 206 4.37 0.22 -0.59
N CYS A 207 4.28 -0.84 0.23
CA CYS A 207 5.06 -0.98 1.45
C CYS A 207 5.98 -2.20 1.44
N HIS A 208 5.56 -3.29 0.79
CA HIS A 208 6.23 -4.60 0.90
C HIS A 208 7.09 -4.97 -0.31
N ASP A 209 7.17 -4.11 -1.32
CA ASP A 209 8.09 -4.28 -2.44
C ASP A 209 8.66 -2.92 -2.84
N MET A 210 9.90 -2.69 -2.44
CA MET A 210 10.61 -1.46 -2.71
C MET A 210 12.01 -1.75 -3.21
N THR A 211 12.45 -0.99 -4.21
CA THR A 211 13.83 -1.04 -4.69
C THR A 211 14.49 0.32 -4.52
N VAL A 212 15.77 0.29 -4.16
CA VAL A 212 16.60 1.50 -4.04
C VAL A 212 17.67 1.40 -5.10
N ARG A 213 17.52 2.21 -6.16
CA ARG A 213 18.39 2.18 -7.35
C ARG A 213 18.32 0.85 -8.11
N GLY A 214 17.13 0.24 -8.15
CA GLY A 214 16.89 -1.01 -8.88
C GLY A 214 17.47 -2.26 -8.22
N VAL A 215 17.86 -2.16 -6.94
CA VAL A 215 18.30 -3.26 -6.08
C VAL A 215 17.26 -3.45 -4.97
#